data_AF-A0A496TG27-F1
#
_entry.id   AF-A0A496TG27-F1
#
_cell.length_a   1.000
_cell.length_b   1.000
_cell.length_c   1.000
_cell.angle_alpha   90.00
_cell.angle_beta   90.00
_cell.angle_gamma   90.00
#
_symmetry.space_group_name_H-M   'P 1'
#
loop_
_entity.id
_entity.type
_entity.pdbx_description
1 polymer ?
#
loop_
_entity_poly.entity_id
_entity_poly.type
_entity_poly.pdbx_seq_one_letter_code
_entity_poly.pdbx_strand_id
1 'polypeptide(L)'
;MLNKIRQFLFGKKNEVTQIDKTKGELPRKQEKSSYSHRSNAVDSFLSSIKGVGHPEYPILDKHYSPNSRVPCTDLVPFISERLIAGDTASVKTIMRLVIEGNPGLGIGPDWIDESIDDILSIPFKKYVSFKSEKGIYELKALFIVASKGGGDRKFLITEEIPRLISWACIAHQPWWSTHLHSLAKKANLWIDKMAKDILYWQEYERFSIKDVPNTSIDDNLRTVILRLTPAARLQLFYAIETDGGALDSLTNYQIRNLGINVERTSKELINTGLLSFSSSKEAIESAYSKKELLEFCETYGATYRKSWKKEKLIEALKEKDSAILEKIAKSKKLVSPNYQRYPELRNAVKIADEHQIGFKLLCFA
;
A
#
# COMPACT_ATOMS: atom_id res chain seq x y z
N MET A 1 12.01 11.87 17.17
CA MET A 1 12.73 10.60 17.47
C MET A 1 13.29 9.92 16.22
N LEU A 2 12.60 9.97 15.07
CA LEU A 2 13.08 9.53 13.73
C LEU A 2 14.40 10.18 13.25
N ASN A 3 14.74 11.39 13.74
CA ASN A 3 15.96 12.09 13.35
C ASN A 3 17.26 11.51 13.95
N LYS A 4 17.21 10.75 15.05
CA LYS A 4 18.43 10.18 15.68
C LYS A 4 18.91 8.90 15.00
N ILE A 5 18.04 8.15 14.33
CA ILE A 5 18.41 6.93 13.59
C ILE A 5 19.11 7.29 12.27
N ARG A 6 18.73 8.41 11.62
CA ARG A 6 19.35 8.85 10.36
C ARG A 6 20.80 9.32 10.50
N GLN A 7 21.21 9.85 11.64
CA GLN A 7 22.59 10.35 11.82
C GLN A 7 23.63 9.24 12.01
N PHE A 8 23.24 8.03 12.42
CA PHE A 8 24.19 6.96 12.74
C PHE A 8 24.63 6.14 11.51
N LEU A 9 23.84 6.13 10.43
CA LEU A 9 24.10 5.28 9.25
C LEU A 9 25.11 5.86 8.24
N PHE A 10 25.52 7.13 8.36
CA PHE A 10 26.28 7.83 7.29
C PHE A 10 27.64 8.39 7.71
N GLY A 11 28.23 7.90 8.80
CA GLY A 11 29.53 8.36 9.28
C GLY A 11 30.67 7.36 9.05
N LYS A 12 31.31 7.40 7.87
CA LYS A 12 32.77 7.22 7.70
C LYS A 12 33.20 7.40 6.23
N LYS A 13 33.94 8.48 5.98
CA LYS A 13 34.70 8.75 4.75
C LYS A 13 35.92 7.83 4.70
N ASN A 14 36.20 7.23 3.55
CA ASN A 14 37.56 6.86 3.15
C ASN A 14 37.73 7.21 1.67
N GLU A 15 38.80 7.95 1.40
CA GLU A 15 39.29 8.37 0.10
C GLU A 15 39.87 7.17 -0.66
N VAL A 16 39.50 6.98 -1.92
CA VAL A 16 40.34 6.27 -2.89
C VAL A 16 40.22 6.92 -4.27
N THR A 17 41.40 7.15 -4.82
CA THR A 17 41.83 7.84 -6.05
C THR A 17 41.33 7.18 -7.33
N GLN A 18 40.92 8.01 -8.31
CA GLN A 18 40.64 7.61 -9.69
C GLN A 18 41.93 7.26 -10.45
N ILE A 19 41.93 6.15 -11.19
CA ILE A 19 42.83 5.93 -12.33
C ILE A 19 41.99 5.52 -13.53
N ASP A 20 42.18 6.28 -14.60
CA ASP A 20 41.46 6.32 -15.86
C ASP A 20 42.24 5.52 -16.91
N LYS A 21 41.61 4.56 -17.63
CA LYS A 21 42.12 3.99 -18.91
C LYS A 21 41.00 3.44 -19.81
N THR A 22 40.60 4.29 -20.75
CA THR A 22 40.46 4.07 -22.21
C THR A 22 40.12 2.68 -22.79
N LYS A 23 38.89 2.62 -23.32
CA LYS A 23 38.38 2.10 -24.62
C LYS A 23 39.28 1.16 -25.47
N GLY A 24 38.68 0.01 -25.80
CA GLY A 24 38.93 -0.75 -27.04
C GLY A 24 37.67 -1.51 -27.45
N GLU A 25 36.99 -1.05 -28.51
CA GLU A 25 35.83 -1.72 -29.13
C GLU A 25 36.28 -2.73 -30.18
N LEU A 26 35.65 -3.91 -30.19
CA LEU A 26 35.59 -4.82 -31.33
C LEU A 26 34.16 -5.35 -31.50
N PRO A 27 33.70 -5.60 -32.74
CA PRO A 27 32.28 -5.57 -33.11
C PRO A 27 31.55 -6.85 -32.72
N ARG A 28 30.39 -6.71 -32.06
CA ARG A 28 29.51 -7.82 -31.70
C ARG A 28 28.44 -8.04 -32.78
N LYS A 29 28.38 -9.28 -33.27
CA LYS A 29 27.36 -9.82 -34.17
C LYS A 29 25.95 -9.45 -33.68
N GLN A 30 25.11 -9.01 -34.61
CA GLN A 30 23.68 -8.75 -34.39
C GLN A 30 22.94 -10.05 -34.05
N GLU A 31 22.63 -10.23 -32.77
CA GLU A 31 21.55 -11.10 -32.33
C GLU A 31 20.22 -10.34 -32.46
N LYS A 32 19.23 -11.01 -33.05
CA LYS A 32 17.89 -10.46 -33.33
C LYS A 32 17.24 -9.91 -32.05
N SER A 33 16.75 -8.68 -32.15
CA SER A 33 16.34 -7.81 -31.05
C SER A 33 15.12 -8.31 -30.27
N SER A 34 15.34 -8.67 -29.00
CA SER A 34 14.32 -8.66 -27.93
C SER A 34 14.09 -7.24 -27.35
N TYR A 35 14.75 -6.22 -27.92
CA TYR A 35 14.74 -4.84 -27.46
C TYR A 35 13.47 -4.05 -27.83
N SER A 36 12.72 -4.43 -28.88
CA SER A 36 11.57 -3.64 -29.34
C SER A 36 10.35 -3.70 -28.41
N HIS A 37 10.20 -4.78 -27.63
CA HIS A 37 9.11 -4.89 -26.66
C HIS A 37 9.40 -4.18 -25.32
N ARG A 38 10.68 -3.93 -25.00
CA ARG A 38 11.11 -3.38 -23.70
C ARG A 38 10.76 -1.91 -23.52
N SER A 39 10.98 -1.07 -24.54
CA SER A 39 10.68 0.37 -24.42
C SER A 39 9.16 0.61 -24.37
N ASN A 40 8.39 -0.15 -25.16
CA ASN A 40 6.95 0.07 -25.30
C ASN A 40 6.17 -0.14 -23.99
N ALA A 41 6.56 -1.10 -23.14
CA ALA A 41 5.87 -1.37 -21.88
C ALA A 41 5.93 -0.19 -20.89
N VAL A 42 7.13 0.32 -20.65
CA VAL A 42 7.37 1.45 -19.75
C VAL A 42 6.73 2.71 -20.33
N ASP A 43 6.94 3.00 -21.61
CA ASP A 43 6.39 4.17 -22.29
C ASP A 43 4.86 4.17 -22.29
N SER A 44 4.24 3.01 -22.53
CA SER A 44 2.79 2.84 -22.47
C SER A 44 2.27 3.05 -21.04
N PHE A 45 2.98 2.55 -20.03
CA PHE A 45 2.59 2.76 -18.63
C PHE A 45 2.67 4.25 -18.26
N LEU A 46 3.79 4.92 -18.55
CA LEU A 46 3.98 6.35 -18.30
C LEU A 46 2.95 7.21 -19.04
N SER A 47 2.59 6.82 -20.27
CA SER A 47 1.52 7.45 -21.04
C SER A 47 0.16 7.30 -20.34
N SER A 48 -0.12 6.15 -19.73
CA SER A 48 -1.40 5.91 -19.03
C SER A 48 -1.60 6.74 -17.76
N ILE A 49 -0.52 7.28 -17.18
CA ILE A 49 -0.55 8.12 -15.97
C ILE A 49 -0.27 9.60 -16.26
N LYS A 50 -0.23 9.98 -17.54
CA LYS A 50 0.08 11.35 -17.96
C LYS A 50 -0.91 12.35 -17.33
N GLY A 51 -0.37 13.39 -16.70
CA GLY A 51 -1.16 14.44 -16.05
C GLY A 51 -1.71 14.09 -14.66
N VAL A 52 -1.44 12.88 -14.16
CA VAL A 52 -1.85 12.46 -12.81
C VAL A 52 -0.82 12.90 -11.75
N GLY A 53 0.46 12.65 -12.02
CA GLY A 53 1.55 12.85 -11.06
C GLY A 53 2.18 14.24 -11.05
N HIS A 54 3.33 14.33 -10.38
CA HIS A 54 4.11 15.55 -10.17
C HIS A 54 4.71 16.06 -11.49
N PRO A 55 4.78 17.39 -11.72
CA PRO A 55 5.28 17.94 -12.98
C PRO A 55 6.71 17.50 -13.35
N GLU A 56 7.61 17.49 -12.37
CA GLU A 56 9.02 17.09 -12.57
C GLU A 56 9.25 15.58 -12.44
N TYR A 57 8.38 14.87 -11.72
CA TYR A 57 8.51 13.44 -11.43
C TYR A 57 7.16 12.75 -11.69
N PRO A 58 6.79 12.50 -12.96
CA PRO A 58 5.42 12.15 -13.34
C PRO A 58 4.86 10.88 -12.71
N ILE A 59 5.72 10.00 -12.18
CA ILE A 59 5.30 8.78 -11.48
C ILE A 59 4.95 9.03 -10.01
N LEU A 60 5.30 10.19 -9.45
CA LEU A 60 5.07 10.56 -8.06
C LEU A 60 3.80 11.39 -7.89
N ASP A 61 3.16 11.25 -6.74
CA ASP A 61 1.95 12.00 -6.40
C ASP A 61 2.28 13.50 -6.22
N LYS A 62 1.51 14.36 -6.90
CA LYS A 62 1.69 15.82 -6.90
C LYS A 62 1.44 16.50 -5.55
N HIS A 63 0.73 15.84 -4.63
CA HIS A 63 0.41 16.37 -3.30
C HIS A 63 1.50 16.08 -2.26
N TYR A 64 2.51 15.30 -2.62
CA TYR A 64 3.63 14.96 -1.76
C TYR A 64 4.94 15.53 -2.30
N SER A 65 5.88 15.79 -1.40
CA SER A 65 7.25 16.08 -1.81
C SER A 65 7.82 14.86 -2.57
N PRO A 66 8.60 15.07 -3.66
CA PRO A 66 9.32 13.98 -4.32
C PRO A 66 10.16 13.15 -3.34
N ASN A 67 10.63 13.76 -2.25
CA ASN A 67 11.37 13.07 -1.18
C ASN A 67 10.60 11.94 -0.49
N SER A 68 9.26 11.99 -0.50
CA SER A 68 8.39 10.96 0.08
C SER A 68 8.26 9.72 -0.82
N ARG A 69 8.66 9.81 -2.10
CA ARG A 69 8.63 8.70 -3.07
C ARG A 69 7.24 8.05 -3.16
N VAL A 70 6.17 8.83 -3.01
CA VAL A 70 4.79 8.34 -3.03
C VAL A 70 4.34 8.22 -4.48
N PRO A 71 4.05 7.02 -5.02
CA PRO A 71 3.60 6.88 -6.40
C PRO A 71 2.22 7.51 -6.61
N CYS A 72 1.96 8.08 -7.80
CA CYS A 72 0.66 8.68 -8.14
C CYS A 72 -0.42 7.66 -8.54
N THR A 73 -0.06 6.38 -8.62
CA THR A 73 -0.95 5.29 -9.01
C THR A 73 -0.48 3.96 -8.42
N ASP A 74 -1.34 2.94 -8.51
CA ASP A 74 -0.98 1.58 -8.11
C ASP A 74 0.02 0.97 -9.11
N LEU A 75 1.24 0.72 -8.63
CA LEU A 75 2.31 0.11 -9.43
C LEU A 75 2.23 -1.42 -9.44
N VAL A 76 1.47 -2.02 -8.51
CA VAL A 76 1.43 -3.48 -8.32
C VAL A 76 0.96 -4.21 -9.57
N PRO A 77 -0.13 -3.81 -10.27
CA PRO A 77 -0.55 -4.47 -11.50
C PRO A 77 0.53 -4.47 -12.59
N PHE A 78 1.18 -3.33 -12.83
CA PHE A 78 2.24 -3.23 -13.83
C PHE A 78 3.41 -4.16 -13.49
N ILE A 79 3.89 -4.11 -12.25
CA ILE A 79 5.02 -4.92 -11.80
C ILE A 79 4.67 -6.40 -11.89
N SER A 80 3.50 -6.81 -11.41
CA SER A 80 3.05 -8.21 -11.49
C SER A 80 3.00 -8.73 -12.92
N GLU A 81 2.44 -7.96 -13.86
CA GLU A 81 2.41 -8.34 -15.28
C GLU A 81 3.80 -8.47 -15.89
N ARG A 82 4.73 -7.56 -15.56
CA ARG A 82 6.11 -7.65 -16.03
C ARG A 82 6.84 -8.86 -15.44
N LEU A 83 6.62 -9.17 -14.16
CA LEU A 83 7.18 -10.38 -13.54
C LEU A 83 6.63 -11.67 -14.16
N ILE A 84 5.35 -11.71 -14.54
CA ILE A 84 4.76 -12.83 -15.29
C ILE A 84 5.44 -12.98 -16.65
N ALA A 85 5.72 -11.87 -17.33
CA ALA A 85 6.40 -11.85 -18.62
C ALA A 85 7.94 -12.07 -18.54
N GLY A 86 8.50 -12.19 -17.34
CA GLY A 86 9.96 -12.27 -17.14
C GLY A 86 10.71 -10.97 -17.43
N ASP A 87 10.02 -9.83 -17.47
CA ASP A 87 10.56 -8.51 -17.79
C ASP A 87 10.96 -7.72 -16.53
N THR A 88 11.96 -8.22 -15.81
CA THR A 88 12.50 -7.55 -14.61
C THR A 88 13.13 -6.20 -14.94
N ALA A 89 13.60 -6.00 -16.17
CA ALA A 89 14.21 -4.73 -16.60
C ALA A 89 13.21 -3.57 -16.54
N SER A 90 11.99 -3.76 -17.05
CA SER A 90 10.94 -2.74 -16.95
C SER A 90 10.53 -2.44 -15.50
N VAL A 91 10.55 -3.46 -14.62
CA VAL A 91 10.29 -3.27 -13.18
C VAL A 91 11.36 -2.37 -12.57
N LYS A 92 12.65 -2.65 -12.83
CA LYS A 92 13.77 -1.84 -12.36
C LYS A 92 13.69 -0.41 -12.88
N THR A 93 13.42 -0.22 -14.17
CA THR A 93 13.24 1.11 -14.77
C THR A 93 12.15 1.92 -14.05
N ILE A 94 10.97 1.33 -13.84
CA ILE A 94 9.88 2.01 -13.13
C ILE A 94 10.27 2.35 -11.69
N MET A 95 10.88 1.42 -10.96
CA MET A 95 11.25 1.66 -9.57
C MET A 95 12.37 2.68 -9.40
N ARG A 96 13.28 2.80 -10.37
CA ARG A 96 14.28 3.89 -10.42
C ARG A 96 13.60 5.25 -10.56
N LEU A 97 12.61 5.38 -11.45
CA LEU A 97 11.83 6.62 -11.61
C LEU A 97 11.10 7.00 -10.30
N VAL A 98 10.61 6.02 -9.54
CA VAL A 98 9.94 6.27 -8.24
C VAL A 98 10.89 6.89 -7.22
N ILE A 99 12.17 6.54 -7.25
CA ILE A 99 13.14 7.04 -6.27
C ILE A 99 14.02 8.17 -6.82
N GLU A 100 13.91 8.50 -8.10
CA GLU A 100 14.73 9.51 -8.78
C GLU A 100 14.65 10.90 -8.11
N GLY A 101 13.47 11.29 -7.63
CA GLY A 101 13.28 12.55 -6.93
C GLY A 101 14.00 12.65 -5.57
N ASN A 102 14.46 11.51 -5.04
CA ASN A 102 15.31 11.45 -3.86
C ASN A 102 15.97 10.06 -3.81
N PRO A 103 17.11 9.84 -4.49
CA PRO A 103 17.74 8.53 -4.51
C PRO A 103 18.48 8.24 -3.19
N GLY A 104 18.85 9.26 -2.44
CA GLY A 104 19.66 9.17 -1.23
C GLY A 104 20.91 10.05 -1.35
N LEU A 105 21.54 10.37 -0.23
CA LEU A 105 22.73 11.24 -0.24
C LEU A 105 23.92 10.51 -0.85
N GLY A 106 24.40 11.01 -2.00
CA GLY A 106 25.60 10.50 -2.68
C GLY A 106 25.42 9.16 -3.41
N ILE A 107 24.17 8.71 -3.62
CA ILE A 107 23.85 7.45 -4.30
C ILE A 107 22.81 7.74 -5.39
N GLY A 108 22.98 7.16 -6.58
CA GLY A 108 21.98 7.19 -7.66
C GLY A 108 20.82 6.21 -7.43
N PRO A 109 19.79 6.21 -8.28
CA PRO A 109 18.63 5.32 -8.11
C PRO A 109 18.95 3.83 -8.34
N ASP A 110 20.15 3.48 -8.79
CA ASP A 110 20.51 2.09 -9.11
C ASP A 110 20.51 1.14 -7.91
N TRP A 111 20.56 1.64 -6.67
CA TRP A 111 20.53 0.76 -5.47
C TRP A 111 19.24 -0.07 -5.37
N ILE A 112 18.14 0.38 -5.98
CA ILE A 112 16.87 -0.36 -5.94
C ILE A 112 16.93 -1.68 -6.69
N ASP A 113 17.86 -1.81 -7.65
CA ASP A 113 18.03 -3.03 -8.44
C ASP A 113 18.43 -4.22 -7.59
N GLU A 114 19.38 -4.02 -6.67
CA GLU A 114 19.82 -5.05 -5.73
C GLU A 114 18.66 -5.46 -4.82
N SER A 115 17.87 -4.49 -4.33
CA SER A 115 16.68 -4.78 -3.52
C SER A 115 15.64 -5.60 -4.30
N ILE A 116 15.45 -5.30 -5.58
CA ILE A 116 14.53 -6.06 -6.45
C ILE A 116 15.06 -7.48 -6.66
N ASP A 117 16.33 -7.64 -6.99
CA ASP A 117 16.95 -8.96 -7.21
C ASP A 117 16.89 -9.82 -5.93
N ASP A 118 17.16 -9.22 -4.77
CA ASP A 118 17.03 -9.85 -3.46
C ASP A 118 15.60 -10.33 -3.20
N ILE A 119 14.58 -9.52 -3.49
CA ILE A 119 13.17 -9.91 -3.34
C ILE A 119 12.82 -11.06 -4.29
N LEU A 120 13.28 -11.00 -5.54
CA LEU A 120 13.00 -12.04 -6.53
C LEU A 120 13.71 -13.36 -6.23
N SER A 121 14.82 -13.33 -5.50
CA SER A 121 15.54 -14.51 -5.02
C SER A 121 14.82 -15.26 -3.89
N ILE A 122 13.89 -14.61 -3.18
CA ILE A 122 13.15 -15.22 -2.07
C ILE A 122 12.34 -16.43 -2.58
N PRO A 123 12.50 -17.62 -1.96
CA PRO A 123 11.72 -18.80 -2.32
C PRO A 123 10.31 -18.73 -1.72
N PHE A 124 9.50 -17.73 -2.09
CA PHE A 124 8.18 -17.49 -1.48
C PHE A 124 7.29 -18.75 -1.44
N LYS A 125 7.31 -19.58 -2.50
CA LYS A 125 6.55 -20.83 -2.60
C LYS A 125 6.90 -21.87 -1.51
N LYS A 126 8.06 -21.74 -0.84
CA LYS A 126 8.42 -22.54 0.33
C LYS A 126 7.56 -22.19 1.55
N TYR A 127 7.15 -20.93 1.66
CA TYR A 127 6.49 -20.37 2.85
C TYR A 127 4.99 -20.18 2.66
N VAL A 128 4.56 -19.79 1.46
CA VAL A 128 3.16 -19.48 1.15
C VAL A 128 2.79 -19.94 -0.25
N SER A 129 1.64 -20.58 -0.36
CA SER A 129 0.94 -20.80 -1.63
C SER A 129 -0.33 -19.97 -1.67
N PHE A 130 -0.89 -19.78 -2.86
CA PHE A 130 -2.12 -19.03 -3.08
C PHE A 130 -3.06 -19.86 -3.94
N LYS A 131 -4.37 -19.64 -3.82
CA LYS A 131 -5.37 -20.28 -4.70
C LYS A 131 -5.24 -19.83 -6.16
N SER A 132 -4.68 -18.65 -6.40
CA SER A 132 -4.41 -18.10 -7.74
C SER A 132 -2.91 -17.89 -7.94
N GLU A 133 -2.38 -18.26 -9.10
CA GLU A 133 -0.99 -17.98 -9.46
C GLU A 133 -0.68 -16.48 -9.46
N LYS A 134 -1.67 -15.61 -9.71
CA LYS A 134 -1.49 -14.16 -9.64
C LYS A 134 -1.05 -13.69 -8.25
N GLY A 135 -1.48 -14.37 -7.18
CA GLY A 135 -1.18 -13.98 -5.81
C GLY A 135 0.32 -13.92 -5.51
N ILE A 136 1.13 -14.82 -6.09
CA ILE A 136 2.58 -14.80 -5.86
C ILE A 136 3.25 -13.60 -6.52
N TYR A 137 2.75 -13.16 -7.67
CA TYR A 137 3.30 -12.03 -8.41
C TYR A 137 2.86 -10.69 -7.80
N GLU A 138 1.63 -10.60 -7.29
CA GLU A 138 1.18 -9.44 -6.51
C GLU A 138 1.96 -9.33 -5.19
N LEU A 139 2.20 -10.44 -4.49
CA LEU A 139 3.04 -10.46 -3.29
C LEU A 139 4.44 -9.91 -3.56
N LYS A 140 5.11 -10.40 -4.61
CA LYS A 140 6.44 -9.93 -5.03
C LYS A 140 6.41 -8.44 -5.38
N ALA A 141 5.42 -8.01 -6.15
CA ALA A 141 5.26 -6.62 -6.55
C ALA A 141 5.07 -5.68 -5.35
N LEU A 142 4.26 -6.06 -4.36
CA LEU A 142 4.08 -5.29 -3.13
C LEU A 142 5.38 -5.12 -2.33
N PHE A 143 6.18 -6.19 -2.19
CA PHE A 143 7.51 -6.09 -1.56
C PHE A 143 8.45 -5.17 -2.34
N ILE A 144 8.40 -5.21 -3.68
CA ILE A 144 9.19 -4.33 -4.55
C ILE A 144 8.77 -2.87 -4.38
N VAL A 145 7.47 -2.58 -4.34
CA VAL A 145 6.99 -1.20 -4.10
C VAL A 145 7.42 -0.72 -2.71
N ALA A 146 7.33 -1.58 -1.69
CA ALA A 146 7.74 -1.23 -0.33
C ALA A 146 9.24 -0.96 -0.19
N SER A 147 10.10 -1.63 -0.98
CA SER A 147 11.57 -1.46 -0.88
C SER A 147 12.06 -0.09 -1.32
N LYS A 148 11.22 0.73 -1.97
CA LYS A 148 11.53 2.14 -2.28
C LYS A 148 11.88 2.97 -1.04
N GLY A 149 11.52 2.52 0.17
CA GLY A 149 11.95 3.15 1.42
C GLY A 149 13.46 3.08 1.65
N GLY A 150 14.13 2.10 1.04
CA GLY A 150 15.53 1.77 1.27
C GLY A 150 15.76 1.00 2.57
N GLY A 151 17.01 0.63 2.82
CA GLY A 151 17.40 -0.15 4.00
C GLY A 151 17.13 -1.66 3.86
N ASP A 152 17.50 -2.43 4.89
CA ASP A 152 17.28 -3.88 4.91
C ASP A 152 15.77 -4.18 5.02
N ARG A 153 15.26 -5.08 4.15
CA ARG A 153 13.86 -5.56 4.14
C ARG A 153 13.35 -5.97 5.53
N LYS A 154 14.22 -6.44 6.41
CA LYS A 154 13.86 -6.82 7.80
C LYS A 154 13.27 -5.66 8.60
N PHE A 155 13.58 -4.41 8.28
CA PHE A 155 12.99 -3.24 8.93
C PHE A 155 11.54 -2.97 8.56
N LEU A 156 11.01 -3.58 7.48
CA LEU A 156 9.60 -3.41 7.10
C LEU A 156 8.63 -3.86 8.21
N ILE A 157 9.05 -4.70 9.16
CA ILE A 157 8.20 -5.14 10.29
C ILE A 157 7.87 -4.04 11.29
N THR A 158 8.59 -2.91 11.27
CA THR A 158 8.32 -1.75 12.13
C THR A 158 7.29 -0.80 11.54
N GLU A 159 6.89 -1.05 10.30
CA GLU A 159 5.91 -0.26 9.57
C GLU A 159 4.60 -1.04 9.41
N GLU A 160 3.54 -0.37 8.95
CA GLU A 160 2.27 -1.01 8.61
C GLU A 160 2.37 -1.90 7.35
N ILE A 161 3.53 -1.97 6.69
CA ILE A 161 3.73 -2.66 5.41
C ILE A 161 3.25 -4.12 5.43
N PRO A 162 3.60 -4.99 6.40
CA PRO A 162 3.10 -6.36 6.41
C PRO A 162 1.58 -6.45 6.54
N ARG A 163 0.94 -5.48 7.23
CA ARG A 163 -0.51 -5.40 7.34
C ARG A 163 -1.13 -5.04 5.99
N LEU A 164 -0.59 -4.03 5.33
CA LEU A 164 -1.04 -3.62 4.00
C LEU A 164 -0.86 -4.74 2.97
N ILE A 165 0.28 -5.44 2.99
CA ILE A 165 0.49 -6.63 2.14
C ILE A 165 -0.58 -7.67 2.43
N SER A 166 -0.93 -7.91 3.69
CA SER A 166 -1.99 -8.84 4.07
C SER A 166 -3.34 -8.43 3.49
N TRP A 167 -3.74 -7.18 3.67
CA TRP A 167 -5.00 -6.64 3.13
C TRP A 167 -5.09 -6.75 1.60
N ALA A 168 -3.99 -6.47 0.88
CA ALA A 168 -3.95 -6.59 -0.57
C ALA A 168 -4.01 -8.05 -1.05
N CYS A 169 -3.40 -8.98 -0.30
CA CYS A 169 -3.21 -10.37 -0.72
C CYS A 169 -4.25 -11.36 -0.17
N ILE A 170 -5.01 -11.04 0.87
CA ILE A 170 -5.90 -12.01 1.54
C ILE A 170 -6.95 -12.61 0.60
N ALA A 171 -7.39 -11.86 -0.40
CA ALA A 171 -8.31 -12.35 -1.42
C ALA A 171 -7.70 -13.44 -2.32
N HIS A 172 -6.38 -13.58 -2.37
CA HIS A 172 -5.73 -14.73 -3.00
C HIS A 172 -5.73 -15.99 -2.14
N GLN A 173 -6.29 -15.94 -0.92
CA GLN A 173 -6.32 -17.03 0.08
C GLN A 173 -4.91 -17.62 0.30
N PRO A 174 -3.98 -16.84 0.90
CA PRO A 174 -2.66 -17.34 1.28
C PRO A 174 -2.78 -18.56 2.19
N TRP A 175 -2.08 -19.63 1.83
CA TRP A 175 -1.93 -20.84 2.61
C TRP A 175 -0.47 -21.01 3.02
N TRP A 176 -0.22 -20.90 4.32
CA TRP A 176 1.11 -20.90 4.90
C TRP A 176 1.58 -22.30 5.26
N SER A 177 2.86 -22.54 5.03
CA SER A 177 3.53 -23.78 5.41
C SER A 177 4.16 -23.67 6.81
N THR A 178 4.48 -24.83 7.39
CA THR A 178 5.20 -24.92 8.68
C THR A 178 6.62 -24.35 8.61
N HIS A 179 7.15 -24.05 7.42
CA HIS A 179 8.43 -23.35 7.29
C HIS A 179 8.42 -21.95 7.92
N LEU A 180 7.25 -21.37 8.21
CA LEU A 180 7.16 -20.13 8.99
C LEU A 180 7.86 -20.24 10.36
N HIS A 181 7.87 -21.40 11.01
CA HIS A 181 8.59 -21.58 12.29
C HIS A 181 10.10 -21.32 12.12
N SER A 182 10.68 -21.67 10.96
CA SER A 182 12.08 -21.38 10.67
C SER A 182 12.34 -19.88 10.49
N LEU A 183 11.39 -19.16 9.88
CA LEU A 183 11.47 -17.70 9.74
C LEU A 183 11.31 -17.00 11.08
N ALA A 184 10.43 -17.48 11.97
CA ALA A 184 10.30 -16.93 13.31
C ALA A 184 11.62 -17.05 14.10
N LYS A 185 12.32 -18.18 13.99
CA LYS A 185 13.66 -18.33 14.58
C LYS A 185 14.66 -17.33 14.00
N LYS A 186 14.72 -17.19 12.67
CA LYS A 186 15.59 -16.19 12.01
C LYS A 186 15.26 -14.75 12.45
N ALA A 187 13.97 -14.43 12.52
CA ALA A 187 13.47 -13.12 12.92
C ALA A 187 13.89 -12.80 14.36
N ASN A 188 13.64 -13.70 15.30
CA ASN A 188 14.01 -13.51 16.71
C ASN A 188 15.52 -13.37 16.89
N LEU A 189 16.34 -14.16 16.18
CA LEU A 189 17.81 -14.01 16.20
C LEU A 189 18.25 -12.63 15.68
N TRP A 190 17.62 -12.13 14.63
CA TRP A 190 17.91 -10.78 14.13
C TRP A 190 17.47 -9.72 15.14
N ILE A 191 16.29 -9.85 15.74
CA ILE A 191 15.81 -8.88 16.75
C ILE A 191 16.76 -8.89 17.97
N ASP A 192 17.20 -10.06 18.45
CA ASP A 192 18.14 -10.17 19.56
C ASP A 192 19.49 -9.51 19.24
N LYS A 193 19.94 -9.61 17.98
CA LYS A 193 21.13 -8.87 17.52
C LYS A 193 20.90 -7.36 17.61
N MET A 194 19.76 -6.87 17.13
CA MET A 194 19.42 -5.44 17.16
C MET A 194 19.19 -4.89 18.57
N ALA A 195 18.67 -5.72 19.48
CA ALA A 195 18.40 -5.41 20.88
C ALA A 195 19.67 -5.10 21.69
N LYS A 196 20.84 -5.54 21.23
CA LYS A 196 22.12 -5.22 21.87
C LYS A 196 22.41 -3.72 21.87
N ASP A 197 22.01 -3.03 20.80
CA ASP A 197 22.42 -1.65 20.54
C ASP A 197 21.26 -0.63 20.67
N ILE A 198 20.00 -1.09 20.62
CA ILE A 198 18.83 -0.19 20.51
C ILE A 198 17.69 -0.67 21.42
N LEU A 199 17.26 0.19 22.35
CA LEU A 199 16.20 -0.07 23.33
C LEU A 199 14.88 -0.56 22.71
N TYR A 200 14.46 0.05 21.59
CA TYR A 200 13.25 -0.34 20.88
C TYR A 200 13.20 -1.86 20.59
N TRP A 201 14.32 -2.48 20.23
CA TRP A 201 14.38 -3.91 19.91
C TRP A 201 14.47 -4.82 21.15
N GLN A 202 14.81 -4.28 22.32
CA GLN A 202 14.73 -5.00 23.59
C GLN A 202 13.27 -5.26 23.98
N GLU A 203 12.39 -4.29 23.69
CA GLU A 203 10.96 -4.35 24.01
C GLU A 203 10.11 -4.96 22.88
N TYR A 204 10.65 -5.07 21.67
CA TYR A 204 9.91 -5.60 20.52
C TYR A 204 9.47 -7.05 20.76
N GLU A 205 8.19 -7.35 20.57
CA GLU A 205 7.63 -8.68 20.80
C GLU A 205 8.33 -9.75 19.93
N ARG A 206 8.71 -10.87 20.56
CA ARG A 206 9.31 -11.99 19.83
C ARG A 206 8.23 -12.82 19.16
N PHE A 207 8.52 -13.24 17.94
CA PHE A 207 7.60 -14.05 17.16
C PHE A 207 7.46 -15.44 17.75
N SER A 208 6.21 -15.80 18.06
CA SER A 208 5.81 -17.14 18.47
C SER A 208 4.67 -17.60 17.57
N ILE A 209 4.89 -18.71 16.86
CA ILE A 209 3.88 -19.33 16.00
C ILE A 209 3.40 -20.59 16.69
N LYS A 210 2.17 -20.56 17.19
CA LYS A 210 1.48 -21.77 17.66
C LYS A 210 0.90 -22.51 16.47
N ASP A 211 0.07 -21.80 15.70
CA ASP A 211 -0.61 -22.30 14.51
C ASP A 211 -0.31 -21.41 13.30
N VAL A 212 -0.27 -22.01 12.12
CA VAL A 212 -0.15 -21.26 10.86
C VAL A 212 -1.50 -20.61 10.51
N PRO A 213 -1.54 -19.32 10.14
CA PRO A 213 -2.79 -18.61 9.92
C PRO A 213 -3.38 -18.98 8.56
N ASN A 214 -4.26 -19.98 8.49
CA ASN A 214 -4.84 -20.47 7.24
C ASN A 214 -6.36 -20.24 7.15
N THR A 215 -6.86 -19.25 7.90
CA THR A 215 -8.26 -18.82 7.81
C THR A 215 -8.52 -18.22 6.42
N SER A 216 -9.69 -18.50 5.84
CA SER A 216 -10.03 -17.97 4.51
C SER A 216 -11.22 -17.03 4.60
N ILE A 217 -11.21 -15.99 3.77
CA ILE A 217 -12.43 -15.23 3.50
C ILE A 217 -13.35 -16.06 2.59
N ASP A 218 -14.66 -15.81 2.70
CA ASP A 218 -15.69 -16.45 1.89
C ASP A 218 -15.38 -16.35 0.37
N ASP A 219 -15.69 -17.43 -0.36
CA ASP A 219 -15.33 -17.57 -1.78
C ASP A 219 -16.11 -16.62 -2.70
N ASN A 220 -17.37 -16.27 -2.36
CA ASN A 220 -18.16 -15.29 -3.11
C ASN A 220 -17.59 -13.89 -2.88
N LEU A 221 -17.38 -13.52 -1.61
CA LEU A 221 -16.76 -12.23 -1.25
C LEU A 221 -15.39 -12.08 -1.91
N ARG A 222 -14.55 -13.11 -1.82
CA ARG A 222 -13.24 -13.20 -2.47
C ARG A 222 -13.32 -12.86 -3.95
N THR A 223 -14.25 -13.49 -4.68
CA THR A 223 -14.37 -13.32 -6.13
C THR A 223 -14.68 -11.87 -6.50
N VAL A 224 -15.44 -11.16 -5.67
CA VAL A 224 -15.73 -9.73 -5.87
C VAL A 224 -14.50 -8.88 -5.52
N ILE A 225 -13.82 -9.15 -4.40
CA ILE A 225 -12.61 -8.40 -3.99
C ILE A 225 -11.48 -8.56 -5.02
N LEU A 226 -11.31 -9.74 -5.63
CA LEU A 226 -10.28 -9.98 -6.64
C LEU A 226 -10.48 -9.20 -7.95
N ARG A 227 -11.65 -8.61 -8.18
CA ARG A 227 -11.88 -7.69 -9.32
C ARG A 227 -11.26 -6.32 -9.11
N LEU A 228 -10.95 -5.97 -7.86
CA LEU A 228 -10.29 -4.72 -7.49
C LEU A 228 -8.79 -4.81 -7.73
N THR A 229 -8.19 -3.67 -8.09
CA THR A 229 -6.73 -3.50 -8.00
C THR A 229 -6.25 -3.65 -6.55
N PRO A 230 -4.98 -4.06 -6.32
CA PRO A 230 -4.39 -4.13 -4.99
C PRO A 230 -4.59 -2.84 -4.17
N ALA A 231 -4.39 -1.66 -4.74
CA ALA A 231 -4.62 -0.39 -4.04
C ALA A 231 -6.10 -0.18 -3.67
N ALA A 232 -7.05 -0.54 -4.54
CA ALA A 232 -8.47 -0.47 -4.20
C ALA A 232 -8.84 -1.48 -3.09
N ARG A 233 -8.17 -2.63 -2.99
CA ARG A 233 -8.33 -3.55 -1.84
C ARG A 233 -7.84 -2.90 -0.55
N LEU A 234 -6.72 -2.18 -0.57
CA LEU A 234 -6.26 -1.44 0.62
C LEU A 234 -7.29 -0.41 1.09
N GLN A 235 -7.86 0.36 0.15
CA GLN A 235 -8.92 1.33 0.45
C GLN A 235 -10.20 0.65 0.99
N LEU A 236 -10.59 -0.50 0.43
CA LEU A 236 -11.69 -1.31 0.94
C LEU A 236 -11.45 -1.75 2.39
N PHE A 237 -10.30 -2.35 2.68
CA PHE A 237 -10.02 -2.87 4.01
C PHE A 237 -9.93 -1.77 5.05
N TYR A 238 -9.40 -0.60 4.69
CA TYR A 238 -9.46 0.58 5.54
C TYR A 238 -10.91 1.04 5.78
N ALA A 239 -11.75 1.02 4.73
CA ALA A 239 -13.17 1.34 4.88
C ALA A 239 -13.92 0.36 5.79
N ILE A 240 -13.56 -0.93 5.78
CA ILE A 240 -14.15 -1.92 6.69
C ILE A 240 -13.67 -1.64 8.13
N GLU A 241 -12.38 -1.36 8.32
CA GLU A 241 -11.80 -1.07 9.63
C GLU A 241 -12.42 0.17 10.28
N THR A 242 -12.68 1.23 9.50
CA THR A 242 -13.26 2.49 10.01
C THR A 242 -14.80 2.52 9.96
N ASP A 243 -15.43 1.42 9.55
CA ASP A 243 -16.87 1.30 9.31
C ASP A 243 -17.46 2.34 8.34
N GLY A 244 -16.67 2.69 7.32
CA GLY A 244 -17.02 3.64 6.28
C GLY A 244 -16.48 5.05 6.51
N GLY A 245 -17.04 6.01 5.78
CA GLY A 245 -16.63 7.42 5.78
C GLY A 245 -16.74 8.07 4.40
N ALA A 246 -16.14 9.26 4.26
CA ALA A 246 -16.01 9.92 2.97
C ALA A 246 -15.02 9.15 2.09
N LEU A 247 -15.47 8.75 0.90
CA LEU A 247 -14.73 7.78 0.08
C LEU A 247 -13.30 8.24 -0.28
N ASP A 248 -13.10 9.53 -0.49
CA ASP A 248 -11.78 10.13 -0.74
C ASP A 248 -10.82 10.11 0.47
N SER A 249 -11.40 9.99 1.66
CA SER A 249 -10.74 10.01 2.96
C SER A 249 -10.55 8.61 3.54
N LEU A 250 -11.05 7.56 2.87
CA LEU A 250 -10.85 6.15 3.26
C LEU A 250 -9.45 5.65 2.91
N THR A 251 -8.44 6.44 3.25
CA THR A 251 -7.03 6.12 3.08
C THR A 251 -6.20 6.89 4.10
N ASN A 252 -4.97 6.46 4.32
CA ASN A 252 -4.02 7.13 5.18
C ASN A 252 -2.66 7.26 4.48
N TYR A 253 -1.68 7.89 5.14
CA TYR A 253 -0.35 8.04 4.56
C TYR A 253 0.29 6.69 4.19
N GLN A 254 0.14 5.65 5.01
CA GLN A 254 0.75 4.35 4.77
C GLN A 254 0.15 3.65 3.54
N ILE A 255 -1.16 3.72 3.35
CA ILE A 255 -1.84 3.22 2.15
C ILE A 255 -1.39 4.02 0.93
N ARG A 256 -1.40 5.36 1.02
CA ARG A 256 -0.96 6.24 -0.07
C ARG A 256 0.48 5.98 -0.47
N ASN A 257 1.34 5.66 0.50
CA ASN A 257 2.75 5.37 0.29
C ASN A 257 3.00 4.16 -0.63
N LEU A 258 2.03 3.25 -0.80
CA LEU A 258 2.11 2.13 -1.74
C LEU A 258 1.61 2.46 -3.16
N GLY A 259 1.13 3.68 -3.38
CA GLY A 259 0.58 4.12 -4.67
C GLY A 259 -0.92 3.88 -4.73
N ILE A 260 -1.69 4.94 -4.51
CA ILE A 260 -3.14 4.94 -4.67
C ILE A 260 -3.55 6.17 -5.48
N ASN A 261 -4.31 5.94 -6.55
CA ASN A 261 -5.07 7.01 -7.17
C ASN A 261 -6.48 6.98 -6.59
N VAL A 262 -6.74 7.84 -5.60
CA VAL A 262 -7.98 7.84 -4.82
C VAL A 262 -9.21 7.94 -5.73
N GLU A 263 -9.17 8.75 -6.79
CA GLU A 263 -10.29 8.88 -7.71
C GLU A 263 -10.59 7.55 -8.44
N ARG A 264 -9.54 6.89 -8.96
CA ARG A 264 -9.66 5.62 -9.69
C ARG A 264 -10.12 4.50 -8.77
N THR A 265 -9.50 4.32 -7.61
CA THR A 265 -9.84 3.26 -6.67
C THR A 265 -11.24 3.45 -6.07
N SER A 266 -11.66 4.70 -5.85
CA SER A 266 -13.04 5.02 -5.45
C SER A 266 -14.07 4.58 -6.51
N LYS A 267 -13.79 4.80 -7.80
CA LYS A 267 -14.65 4.33 -8.90
C LYS A 267 -14.71 2.80 -8.94
N GLU A 268 -13.58 2.12 -8.75
CA GLU A 268 -13.53 0.65 -8.67
C GLU A 268 -14.42 0.13 -7.54
N LEU A 269 -14.32 0.71 -6.34
CA LEU A 269 -15.10 0.30 -5.18
C LEU A 269 -16.60 0.47 -5.38
N ILE A 270 -17.04 1.62 -5.89
CA ILE A 270 -18.47 1.88 -6.16
C ILE A 270 -19.05 0.82 -7.11
N ASN A 271 -18.29 0.42 -8.14
CA ASN A 271 -18.76 -0.53 -9.15
C ASN A 271 -18.92 -1.97 -8.63
N THR A 272 -18.32 -2.33 -7.50
CA THR A 272 -18.41 -3.69 -6.93
C THR A 272 -19.64 -3.92 -6.06
N GLY A 273 -20.24 -2.85 -5.53
CA GLY A 273 -21.29 -2.93 -4.52
C GLY A 273 -20.83 -3.42 -3.15
N LEU A 274 -19.51 -3.55 -2.91
CA LEU A 274 -18.93 -3.87 -1.59
C LEU A 274 -19.12 -2.72 -0.58
N LEU A 275 -19.24 -1.50 -1.09
CA LEU A 275 -19.61 -0.31 -0.34
C LEU A 275 -20.99 0.17 -0.80
N SER A 276 -21.79 0.64 0.13
CA SER A 276 -23.10 1.26 -0.12
C SER A 276 -23.07 2.71 0.31
N PHE A 277 -23.85 3.55 -0.36
CA PHE A 277 -24.08 4.93 0.09
C PHE A 277 -24.60 4.94 1.54
N SER A 278 -24.07 5.84 2.36
CA SER A 278 -24.49 6.00 3.76
C SER A 278 -24.84 7.44 4.06
N SER A 279 -26.06 7.66 4.54
CA SER A 279 -26.53 8.91 5.13
C SER A 279 -26.81 8.75 6.63
N SER A 280 -26.15 7.79 7.29
CA SER A 280 -26.29 7.59 8.72
C SER A 280 -25.72 8.78 9.51
N LYS A 281 -26.25 8.99 10.72
CA LYS A 281 -25.80 10.08 11.60
C LYS A 281 -24.32 9.95 11.90
N GLU A 282 -23.88 8.73 12.18
CA GLU A 282 -22.51 8.37 12.54
C GLU A 282 -21.55 8.64 11.38
N ALA A 283 -21.94 8.29 10.15
CA ALA A 283 -21.13 8.56 8.96
C ALA A 283 -20.97 10.07 8.70
N ILE A 284 -22.05 10.83 8.86
CA ILE A 284 -22.04 12.30 8.69
C ILE A 284 -21.20 12.95 9.79
N GLU A 285 -21.34 12.50 11.03
CA GLU A 285 -20.59 13.01 12.17
C GLU A 285 -19.08 12.82 12.01
N SER A 286 -18.67 11.65 11.54
CA SER A 286 -17.27 11.32 11.27
C SER A 286 -16.70 12.18 10.12
N ALA A 287 -17.47 12.37 9.05
CA ALA A 287 -16.98 13.00 7.82
C ALA A 287 -16.97 14.53 7.83
N TYR A 288 -17.80 15.17 8.64
CA TYR A 288 -17.93 16.63 8.67
C TYR A 288 -17.40 17.23 9.96
N SER A 289 -16.64 18.30 9.85
CA SER A 289 -16.27 19.15 10.98
C SER A 289 -17.51 19.82 11.58
N LYS A 290 -17.41 20.23 12.86
CA LYS A 290 -18.49 20.99 13.51
C LYS A 290 -18.80 22.29 12.75
N LYS A 291 -17.78 22.91 12.15
CA LYS A 291 -17.92 24.14 11.36
C LYS A 291 -18.80 23.91 10.12
N GLU A 292 -18.51 22.88 9.32
CA GLU A 292 -19.30 22.53 8.14
C GLU A 292 -20.77 22.23 8.50
N LEU A 293 -21.00 21.51 9.61
CA LEU A 293 -22.37 21.22 10.07
C LEU A 293 -23.14 22.48 10.48
N LEU A 294 -22.48 23.46 11.11
CA LEU A 294 -23.10 24.75 11.41
C LEU A 294 -23.46 25.52 10.13
N GLU A 295 -22.57 25.53 9.14
CA GLU A 295 -22.81 26.15 7.82
C GLU A 295 -24.00 25.50 7.10
N PHE A 296 -24.16 24.18 7.20
CA PHE A 296 -25.36 23.52 6.68
C PHE A 296 -26.62 23.92 7.44
N CYS A 297 -26.59 24.03 8.77
CA CYS A 297 -27.76 24.47 9.54
C CYS A 297 -28.20 25.88 9.12
N GLU A 298 -27.25 26.79 8.88
CA GLU A 298 -27.53 28.12 8.34
C GLU A 298 -28.11 28.04 6.92
N THR A 299 -27.45 27.30 6.02
CA THR A 299 -27.82 27.17 4.60
C THR A 299 -29.22 26.60 4.40
N TYR A 300 -29.59 25.59 5.20
CA TYR A 300 -30.89 24.92 5.10
C TYR A 300 -31.95 25.49 6.05
N GLY A 301 -31.62 26.53 6.83
CA GLY A 301 -32.55 27.16 7.78
C GLY A 301 -33.04 26.20 8.88
N ALA A 302 -32.17 25.33 9.38
CA ALA A 302 -32.45 24.49 10.54
C ALA A 302 -32.27 25.28 11.84
N THR A 303 -33.09 25.03 12.85
CA THR A 303 -32.97 25.71 14.16
C THR A 303 -31.80 25.10 14.94
N TYR A 304 -30.77 25.90 15.25
CA TYR A 304 -29.58 25.39 15.93
C TYR A 304 -28.97 26.39 16.95
N ARG A 305 -28.05 25.90 17.81
CA ARG A 305 -27.17 26.75 18.64
C ARG A 305 -25.71 26.46 18.34
N LYS A 306 -24.87 27.48 18.24
CA LYS A 306 -23.41 27.34 17.98
C LYS A 306 -22.67 26.45 18.99
N SER A 307 -23.16 26.39 20.22
CA SER A 307 -22.60 25.53 21.28
C SER A 307 -22.94 24.05 21.15
N TRP A 308 -23.94 23.67 20.32
CA TRP A 308 -24.33 22.27 20.16
C TRP A 308 -23.20 21.40 19.61
N LYS A 309 -23.19 20.13 20.02
CA LYS A 309 -22.29 19.11 19.49
C LYS A 309 -22.78 18.64 18.11
N LYS A 310 -21.92 17.93 17.36
CA LYS A 310 -22.19 17.52 15.97
C LYS A 310 -23.49 16.71 15.86
N GLU A 311 -23.68 15.77 16.78
CA GLU A 311 -24.82 14.88 16.89
C GLU A 311 -26.14 15.66 16.88
N LYS A 312 -26.20 16.73 17.67
CA LYS A 312 -27.39 17.57 17.81
C LYS A 312 -27.60 18.51 16.62
N LEU A 313 -26.51 18.92 15.95
CA LEU A 313 -26.61 19.65 14.68
C LEU A 313 -27.16 18.77 13.57
N ILE A 314 -26.74 17.50 13.51
CA ILE A 314 -27.25 16.52 12.54
C ILE A 314 -28.74 16.22 12.80
N GLU A 315 -29.14 16.11 14.06
CA GLU A 315 -30.56 15.99 14.43
C GLU A 315 -31.38 17.19 13.97
N ALA A 316 -30.88 18.41 14.18
CA ALA A 316 -31.56 19.63 13.73
C ALA A 316 -31.74 19.68 12.20
N LEU A 317 -30.73 19.25 11.44
CA LEU A 317 -30.82 19.13 9.98
C LEU A 317 -31.86 18.08 9.57
N LYS A 318 -31.89 16.94 10.26
CA LYS A 318 -32.85 15.86 9.99
C LYS A 318 -34.29 16.27 10.30
N GLU A 319 -34.51 16.98 11.41
CA GLU A 319 -35.81 17.51 11.81
C GLU A 319 -36.34 18.55 10.82
N LYS A 320 -35.43 19.34 10.23
CA LYS A 320 -35.78 20.33 9.21
C LYS A 320 -36.28 19.68 7.92
N ASP A 321 -35.52 18.72 7.38
CA ASP A 321 -35.87 17.91 6.22
C ASP A 321 -34.94 16.69 6.16
N SER A 322 -35.52 15.49 6.20
CA SER A 322 -34.76 14.23 6.18
C SER A 322 -33.92 14.06 4.91
N ALA A 323 -34.30 14.69 3.79
CA ALA A 323 -33.53 14.67 2.55
C ALA A 323 -32.23 15.50 2.62
N ILE A 324 -32.08 16.40 3.60
CA ILE A 324 -30.84 17.17 3.78
C ILE A 324 -29.66 16.24 4.08
N LEU A 325 -29.87 15.24 4.95
CA LEU A 325 -28.81 14.30 5.30
C LEU A 325 -28.33 13.51 4.08
N GLU A 326 -29.24 13.13 3.18
CA GLU A 326 -28.86 12.50 1.92
C GLU A 326 -28.06 13.43 1.01
N LYS A 327 -28.46 14.72 0.90
CA LYS A 327 -27.75 15.70 0.07
C LYS A 327 -26.32 15.91 0.54
N ILE A 328 -26.12 16.12 1.84
CA ILE A 328 -24.77 16.30 2.41
C ILE A 328 -23.97 15.00 2.40
N ALA A 329 -24.60 13.84 2.54
CA ALA A 329 -23.89 12.58 2.40
C ALA A 329 -23.44 12.36 0.94
N LYS A 330 -24.27 12.72 -0.05
CA LYS A 330 -23.93 12.62 -1.48
C LYS A 330 -22.79 13.56 -1.87
N SER A 331 -22.73 14.78 -1.32
CA SER A 331 -21.66 15.73 -1.64
C SER A 331 -20.28 15.26 -1.23
N LYS A 332 -20.14 14.53 -0.10
CA LYS A 332 -18.88 13.90 0.33
C LYS A 332 -18.72 12.44 -0.10
N LYS A 333 -19.66 11.91 -0.90
CA LYS A 333 -19.67 10.49 -1.31
C LYS A 333 -19.51 9.56 -0.10
N LEU A 334 -20.31 9.79 0.94
CA LEU A 334 -20.26 8.99 2.16
C LEU A 334 -20.73 7.57 1.85
N VAL A 335 -19.94 6.60 2.33
CA VAL A 335 -20.19 5.18 2.13
C VAL A 335 -19.96 4.40 3.41
N SER A 336 -20.59 3.24 3.50
CA SER A 336 -20.33 2.21 4.52
C SER A 336 -20.14 0.84 3.85
N PRO A 337 -19.45 -0.10 4.51
CA PRO A 337 -19.40 -1.48 4.03
C PRO A 337 -20.82 -2.07 3.90
N ASN A 338 -21.08 -2.73 2.78
CA ASN A 338 -22.41 -3.26 2.48
C ASN A 338 -22.63 -4.62 3.16
N TYR A 339 -22.76 -4.62 4.49
CA TYR A 339 -22.96 -5.84 5.28
C TYR A 339 -24.29 -6.54 5.02
N GLN A 340 -25.28 -5.84 4.44
CA GLN A 340 -26.55 -6.48 4.06
C GLN A 340 -26.35 -7.44 2.88
N ARG A 341 -25.55 -7.02 1.89
CA ARG A 341 -25.25 -7.85 0.72
C ARG A 341 -24.10 -8.83 0.97
N TYR A 342 -23.11 -8.43 1.77
CA TYR A 342 -21.92 -9.22 2.07
C TYR A 342 -21.65 -9.21 3.59
N PRO A 343 -22.40 -9.98 4.39
CA PRO A 343 -22.22 -10.05 5.84
C PRO A 343 -20.79 -10.43 6.26
N GLU A 344 -20.09 -11.21 5.43
CA GLU A 344 -18.74 -11.73 5.67
C GLU A 344 -17.67 -10.64 5.69
N LEU A 345 -17.96 -9.44 5.15
CA LEU A 345 -17.09 -8.26 5.27
C LEU A 345 -16.72 -7.96 6.73
N ARG A 346 -17.61 -8.26 7.69
CA ARG A 346 -17.37 -8.05 9.12
C ARG A 346 -16.14 -8.77 9.66
N ASN A 347 -15.81 -9.91 9.07
CA ASN A 347 -14.66 -10.73 9.49
C ASN A 347 -13.43 -10.50 8.60
N ALA A 348 -13.56 -9.82 7.47
CA ALA A 348 -12.49 -9.74 6.47
C ALA A 348 -11.20 -9.12 7.03
N VAL A 349 -11.30 -7.99 7.74
CA VAL A 349 -10.14 -7.32 8.36
C VAL A 349 -9.50 -8.23 9.41
N LYS A 350 -10.30 -8.85 10.28
CA LYS A 350 -9.79 -9.80 11.29
C LYS A 350 -9.03 -10.96 10.65
N ILE A 351 -9.60 -11.58 9.61
CA ILE A 351 -8.97 -12.67 8.87
C ILE A 351 -7.67 -12.19 8.21
N ALA A 352 -7.64 -11.01 7.60
CA ALA A 352 -6.40 -10.48 7.04
C ALA A 352 -5.35 -10.18 8.13
N ASP A 353 -5.75 -9.65 9.27
CA ASP A 353 -4.84 -9.34 10.37
C ASP A 353 -4.28 -10.62 11.02
N GLU A 354 -5.03 -11.73 11.06
CA GLU A 354 -4.51 -13.05 11.45
C GLU A 354 -3.35 -13.51 10.54
N HIS A 355 -3.39 -13.19 9.25
CA HIS A 355 -2.34 -13.54 8.29
C HIS A 355 -1.13 -12.61 8.34
N GLN A 356 -1.22 -11.45 9.01
CA GLN A 356 -0.15 -10.45 9.10
C GLN A 356 1.17 -11.08 9.60
N ILE A 357 1.09 -12.05 10.52
CA ILE A 357 2.28 -12.73 11.06
C ILE A 357 3.09 -13.42 9.96
N GLY A 358 2.45 -14.08 8.99
CA GLY A 358 3.15 -14.72 7.88
C GLY A 358 3.90 -13.70 7.02
N PHE A 359 3.26 -12.56 6.73
CA PHE A 359 3.88 -11.48 5.96
C PHE A 359 5.02 -10.78 6.72
N LYS A 360 4.90 -10.59 8.04
CA LYS A 360 5.99 -10.10 8.89
C LYS A 360 7.21 -11.02 8.80
N LEU A 361 6.99 -12.33 8.86
CA LEU A 361 8.06 -13.32 8.81
C LEU A 361 8.74 -13.42 7.45
N LEU A 362 8.01 -13.18 6.35
CA LEU A 362 8.60 -13.10 5.00
C LEU A 362 9.66 -12.01 4.87
N CYS A 363 9.65 -10.96 5.70
CA CYS A 363 10.72 -9.97 5.73
C CYS A 363 12.09 -10.61 6.04
N PHE A 364 12.12 -11.79 6.68
CA PHE A 364 13.33 -12.53 7.09
C PHE A 364 13.66 -13.75 6.23
N ALA A 365 12.93 -13.94 5.12
CA ALA A 365 13.09 -15.10 4.25
C ALA A 365 14.52 -15.28 3.73
#